data_AF-A0A6A3GKA5-F1
#
_entry.id   AF-A0A6A3GKA5-F1
#
_cell.length_a   1.000
_cell.length_b   1.000
_cell.length_c   1.000
_cell.angle_alpha   90.00
_cell.angle_beta   90.00
_cell.angle_gamma   90.00
#
_symmetry.space_group_name_H-M   'P 1'
#
loop_
_entity.id
_entity.type
_entity.pdbx_description
1 polymer ?
#
loop_
_entity_poly.entity_id
_entity_poly.type
_entity_poly.pdbx_seq_one_letter_code
_entity_poly.pdbx_strand_id
1 'polypeptide(L)'
;MSVRSHVTPYCNVGRGRRSKFTGKDVMFMMLVVLKNGGAWEMLSNIFHVKTATFIKTITNFVRVVAPRLYDEWVKEEAREESMRMLVTSGRTFVHHPYALYATDVTFQQVTGPPTTWQKRFHTTVPSTNFTATKLRLNEAFHHATQRKADEDRTLHDTGLLSAEYPDEWAVFSGQGEPGCRAARALHPSYQEH
;
A
#
# COMPACT_ATOMS: atom_id res chain seq x y z
N MET A 1 -11.80 0.78 19.53
CA MET A 1 -13.17 1.22 19.14
C MET A 1 -13.37 0.88 17.67
N SER A 2 -14.37 0.08 17.32
CA SER A 2 -14.59 -0.35 15.92
C SER A 2 -14.79 0.83 14.96
N VAL A 3 -14.29 0.77 13.72
CA VAL A 3 -14.58 1.72 12.62
C VAL A 3 -16.05 2.18 12.59
N ARG A 4 -17.00 1.28 12.84
CA ARG A 4 -18.44 1.58 12.84
C ARG A 4 -18.84 2.62 13.90
N SER A 5 -18.21 2.56 15.07
CA SER A 5 -18.42 3.55 16.16
C SER A 5 -17.82 4.91 15.81
N HIS A 6 -16.77 4.94 15.00
CA HIS A 6 -16.13 6.18 14.51
C HIS A 6 -16.86 6.80 13.31
N VAL A 7 -17.56 6.02 12.49
CA VAL A 7 -18.25 6.56 11.30
C VAL A 7 -19.53 7.35 11.65
N THR A 8 -20.26 6.89 12.66
CA THR A 8 -21.61 7.40 12.97
C THR A 8 -21.63 8.87 13.44
N PRO A 9 -20.70 9.34 14.30
CA PRO A 9 -20.65 10.74 14.74
C PRO A 9 -20.18 11.70 13.65
N TYR A 10 -19.33 11.23 12.73
CA TYR A 10 -18.59 12.10 11.82
C TYR A 10 -19.18 12.19 10.40
N CYS A 11 -20.28 11.48 10.13
CA CYS A 11 -20.94 11.52 8.81
C CYS A 11 -21.53 12.89 8.43
N ASN A 12 -21.68 13.81 9.40
CA ASN A 12 -22.23 15.15 9.21
C ASN A 12 -21.20 16.28 9.33
N VAL A 13 -19.91 15.98 9.46
CA VAL A 13 -18.88 17.01 9.68
C VAL A 13 -18.88 18.03 8.53
N GLY A 14 -19.01 19.32 8.88
CA GLY A 14 -19.05 20.42 7.93
C GLY A 14 -20.41 20.71 7.29
N ARG A 15 -21.52 20.15 7.83
CA ARG A 15 -22.89 20.49 7.42
C ARG A 15 -23.69 21.13 8.57
N GLY A 16 -24.37 22.24 8.27
CA GLY A 16 -25.25 22.94 9.22
C GLY A 16 -26.64 22.31 9.39
N ARG A 17 -27.16 21.59 8.38
CA ARG A 17 -28.41 20.79 8.48
C ARG A 17 -28.07 19.30 8.52
N ARG A 18 -28.83 18.52 9.29
CA ARG A 18 -28.71 17.04 9.34
C ARG A 18 -28.79 16.47 7.91
N SER A 19 -27.82 15.66 7.52
CA SER A 19 -27.80 14.98 6.23
C SER A 19 -28.99 14.02 6.09
N LYS A 20 -29.54 13.87 4.87
CA LYS A 20 -30.49 12.81 4.54
C LYS A 20 -29.87 11.40 4.63
N PHE A 21 -28.54 11.33 4.56
CA PHE A 21 -27.77 10.09 4.54
C PHE A 21 -27.23 9.75 5.93
N THR A 22 -27.36 8.48 6.31
CA THR A 22 -26.71 7.94 7.51
C THR A 22 -25.21 7.78 7.27
N GLY A 23 -24.42 7.56 8.33
CA GLY A 23 -22.98 7.30 8.17
C GLY A 23 -22.67 6.06 7.34
N LYS A 24 -23.55 5.04 7.38
CA LYS A 24 -23.42 3.84 6.54
C LYS A 24 -23.60 4.17 5.05
N ASP A 25 -24.56 5.01 4.72
CA ASP A 25 -24.84 5.40 3.33
C ASP A 25 -23.66 6.19 2.74
N VAL A 26 -23.11 7.14 3.51
CA VAL A 26 -21.93 7.91 3.08
C VAL A 26 -20.70 7.00 2.94
N MET A 27 -20.53 6.01 3.81
CA MET A 27 -19.46 5.03 3.68
C MET A 27 -19.64 4.17 2.43
N PHE A 28 -20.85 3.72 2.12
CA PHE A 28 -21.12 2.99 0.88
C PHE A 28 -20.85 3.84 -0.37
N MET A 29 -21.30 5.09 -0.38
CA MET A 29 -21.00 6.03 -1.47
C MET A 29 -19.50 6.23 -1.66
N MET A 30 -18.73 6.38 -0.58
CA MET A 30 -17.27 6.48 -0.62
C MET A 30 -16.64 5.24 -1.25
N LEU A 31 -17.07 4.04 -0.85
CA LEU A 31 -16.56 2.78 -1.42
C LEU A 31 -16.88 2.66 -2.92
N VAL A 32 -18.08 3.08 -3.34
CA VAL A 32 -18.46 3.11 -4.76
C VAL A 32 -17.58 4.07 -5.56
N VAL A 33 -17.28 5.26 -5.02
CA VAL A 33 -16.37 6.23 -5.64
C VAL A 33 -14.96 5.64 -5.78
N LEU A 34 -14.43 5.04 -4.71
CA LEU A 34 -13.08 4.48 -4.70
C LEU A 34 -12.94 3.25 -5.61
N LYS A 35 -13.99 2.42 -5.70
CA LYS A 35 -13.97 1.19 -6.51
C LYS A 35 -14.13 1.46 -8.00
N ASN A 36 -15.09 2.31 -8.38
CA ASN A 36 -15.44 2.48 -9.79
C ASN A 36 -14.65 3.60 -10.47
N GLY A 37 -14.08 4.54 -9.70
CA GLY A 37 -13.45 5.74 -10.26
C GLY A 37 -14.41 6.52 -11.16
N GLY A 38 -13.85 7.34 -12.05
CA GLY A 38 -14.62 8.05 -13.09
C GLY A 38 -15.10 9.45 -12.70
N ALA A 39 -15.97 10.02 -13.56
CA ALA A 39 -16.43 11.40 -13.43
C ALA A 39 -17.41 11.57 -12.26
N TRP A 40 -17.17 12.58 -11.42
CA TRP A 40 -18.01 12.92 -10.27
C TRP A 40 -19.48 13.12 -10.62
N GLU A 41 -19.77 13.62 -11.82
CA GLU A 41 -21.13 13.83 -12.37
C GLU A 41 -21.90 12.51 -12.51
N MET A 42 -21.25 11.45 -13.01
CA MET A 42 -21.90 10.16 -13.20
C MET A 42 -22.27 9.54 -11.83
N LEU A 43 -21.32 9.57 -10.90
CA LEU A 43 -21.53 9.01 -9.56
C LEU A 43 -22.55 9.81 -8.76
N SER A 44 -22.54 11.14 -8.85
CA SER A 44 -23.50 12.00 -8.16
C SER A 44 -24.94 11.77 -8.69
N ASN A 45 -25.08 11.53 -9.99
CA ASN A 45 -26.35 11.20 -10.62
C ASN A 45 -26.93 9.86 -10.14
N ILE A 46 -26.10 8.82 -9.98
CA ILE A 46 -26.54 7.51 -9.44
C ILE A 46 -27.15 7.65 -8.04
N PHE A 47 -26.56 8.50 -7.20
CA PHE A 47 -27.04 8.73 -5.84
C PHE A 47 -28.08 9.85 -5.73
N HIS A 48 -28.46 10.47 -6.84
CA HIS A 48 -29.38 11.61 -6.90
C HIS A 48 -28.96 12.77 -5.97
N VAL A 49 -27.65 13.08 -5.93
CA VAL A 49 -27.09 14.19 -5.15
C VAL A 49 -26.47 15.20 -6.11
N LYS A 50 -26.65 16.50 -5.86
CA LYS A 50 -25.97 17.55 -6.64
C LYS A 50 -24.45 17.33 -6.61
N THR A 51 -23.78 17.34 -7.76
CA THR A 51 -22.35 17.02 -7.91
C THR A 51 -21.45 17.73 -6.89
N ALA A 52 -21.56 19.06 -6.76
CA ALA A 52 -20.77 19.82 -5.79
C ALA A 52 -20.98 19.37 -4.34
N THR A 53 -22.22 19.01 -3.99
CA THR A 53 -22.55 18.48 -2.66
C THR A 53 -22.00 17.08 -2.46
N PHE A 54 -22.09 16.23 -3.49
CA PHE A 54 -21.56 14.87 -3.47
C PHE A 54 -20.05 14.88 -3.25
N ILE A 55 -19.29 15.62 -4.07
CA ILE A 55 -17.84 15.79 -3.94
C ILE A 55 -17.47 16.23 -2.53
N LYS A 56 -18.08 17.31 -2.02
CA LYS A 56 -17.82 17.82 -0.67
C LYS A 56 -18.11 16.79 0.42
N THR A 57 -19.17 16.00 0.25
CA THR A 57 -19.57 14.99 1.25
C THR A 57 -18.54 13.86 1.30
N ILE A 58 -18.17 13.30 0.14
CA ILE A 58 -17.21 12.19 0.07
C ILE A 58 -15.81 12.64 0.51
N THR A 59 -15.33 13.77 0.01
CA THR A 59 -14.00 14.28 0.38
C THR A 59 -13.88 14.59 1.87
N ASN A 60 -14.88 15.23 2.48
CA ASN A 60 -14.87 15.47 3.92
C ASN A 60 -14.94 14.17 4.71
N PHE A 61 -15.75 13.21 4.26
CA PHE A 61 -15.88 11.92 4.94
C PHE A 61 -14.58 11.10 4.89
N VAL A 62 -13.91 11.06 3.72
CA VAL A 62 -12.59 10.44 3.56
C VAL A 62 -11.59 11.05 4.55
N ARG A 63 -11.54 12.38 4.69
CA ARG A 63 -10.62 13.04 5.63
C ARG A 63 -10.80 12.59 7.09
N VAL A 64 -12.02 12.25 7.48
CA VAL A 64 -12.30 11.84 8.86
C VAL A 64 -12.10 10.34 9.08
N VAL A 65 -12.42 9.53 8.08
CA VAL A 65 -12.38 8.07 8.20
C VAL A 65 -11.00 7.51 7.86
N ALA A 66 -10.25 8.12 6.94
CA ALA A 66 -8.96 7.62 6.50
C ALA A 66 -7.94 7.42 7.63
N PRO A 67 -7.74 8.36 8.59
CA PRO A 67 -6.79 8.13 9.69
C PRO A 67 -7.17 6.92 10.55
N ARG A 68 -8.47 6.74 10.81
CA ARG A 68 -8.95 5.62 11.62
C ARG A 68 -8.79 4.28 10.90
N LEU A 69 -9.12 4.23 9.61
CA LEU A 69 -8.91 3.03 8.80
C LEU A 69 -7.42 2.67 8.72
N TYR A 70 -6.57 3.67 8.55
CA TYR A 70 -5.13 3.46 8.52
C TYR A 70 -4.60 2.91 9.85
N ASP A 71 -5.02 3.50 10.98
CA ASP A 71 -4.60 3.02 12.30
C ASP A 71 -5.08 1.60 12.60
N GLU A 72 -6.31 1.26 12.20
CA GLU A 72 -6.94 -0.04 12.52
C GLU A 72 -6.53 -1.15 11.55
N TRP A 73 -6.26 -0.84 10.28
CA TRP A 73 -5.99 -1.87 9.26
C TRP A 73 -4.57 -1.86 8.72
N VAL A 74 -3.83 -0.75 8.84
CA VAL A 74 -2.47 -0.66 8.31
C VAL A 74 -1.45 -0.69 9.44
N LYS A 75 -1.60 0.12 10.50
CA LYS A 75 -0.63 0.14 11.61
C LYS A 75 -0.62 -1.15 12.43
N GLU A 76 -1.78 -1.80 12.58
CA GLU A 76 -1.88 -3.07 13.31
C GLU A 76 -1.17 -4.19 12.55
N GLU A 77 -1.47 -4.35 11.25
CA GLU A 77 -0.80 -5.31 10.38
C GLU A 77 0.69 -5.03 10.21
N ALA A 78 1.10 -3.75 10.11
CA ALA A 78 2.51 -3.40 10.00
C ALA A 78 3.36 -3.85 11.20
N ARG A 79 2.76 -4.10 12.37
CA ARG A 79 3.48 -4.69 13.52
C ARG A 79 3.71 -6.19 13.35
N GLU A 80 2.70 -6.89 12.84
CA GLU A 80 2.74 -8.32 12.58
C GLU A 80 3.64 -8.69 11.38
N GLU A 81 3.85 -7.75 10.47
CA GLU A 81 4.72 -7.88 9.29
C GLU A 81 6.12 -7.27 9.49
N SER A 82 6.55 -7.00 10.72
CA SER A 82 7.94 -6.59 10.98
C SER A 82 8.95 -7.66 10.54
N MET A 83 10.17 -7.25 10.15
CA MET A 83 11.22 -8.21 9.73
C MET A 83 11.50 -9.27 10.80
N ARG A 84 11.54 -8.87 12.08
CA ARG A 84 11.71 -9.82 13.18
C ARG A 84 10.64 -10.90 13.15
N MET A 85 9.36 -10.51 13.02
CA MET A 85 8.25 -11.44 12.96
C MET A 85 8.32 -12.33 11.73
N LEU A 86 8.68 -11.80 10.56
CA LEU A 86 8.86 -12.58 9.34
C LEU A 86 9.96 -13.64 9.50
N VAL A 87 11.10 -13.26 10.08
CA VAL A 87 12.22 -14.17 10.36
C VAL A 87 11.83 -15.25 11.36
N THR A 88 11.25 -14.88 12.51
CA THR A 88 10.89 -15.84 13.57
C THR A 88 9.76 -16.78 13.16
N SER A 89 8.86 -16.33 12.27
CA SER A 89 7.74 -17.14 11.75
C SER A 89 8.08 -17.93 10.49
N GLY A 90 9.30 -17.77 9.93
CA GLY A 90 9.69 -18.42 8.68
C GLY A 90 8.92 -17.95 7.45
N ARG A 91 8.35 -16.74 7.48
CA ARG A 91 7.55 -16.13 6.39
C ARG A 91 8.36 -15.22 5.48
N THR A 92 9.69 -15.27 5.56
CA THR A 92 10.58 -14.49 4.69
C THR A 92 10.60 -15.01 3.25
N PHE A 93 10.99 -14.16 2.29
CA PHE A 93 11.23 -14.61 0.92
C PHE A 93 12.37 -15.63 0.88
N VAL A 94 12.13 -16.77 0.22
CA VAL A 94 13.09 -17.89 0.16
C VAL A 94 14.46 -17.48 -0.36
N HIS A 95 14.52 -16.65 -1.40
CA HIS A 95 15.79 -16.25 -2.04
C HIS A 95 16.31 -14.89 -1.56
N HIS A 96 15.52 -14.14 -0.79
CA HIS A 96 15.87 -12.79 -0.33
C HIS A 96 15.33 -12.58 1.09
N PRO A 97 15.85 -13.32 2.08
CA PRO A 97 15.29 -13.35 3.43
C PRO A 97 15.39 -12.01 4.17
N TYR A 98 16.14 -11.06 3.61
CA TYR A 98 16.34 -9.68 4.09
C TYR A 98 15.35 -8.67 3.48
N ALA A 99 14.46 -9.10 2.58
CA ALA A 99 13.43 -8.24 1.99
C ALA A 99 12.15 -8.24 2.85
N LEU A 100 11.69 -7.05 3.23
CA LEU A 100 10.54 -6.84 4.12
C LEU A 100 9.20 -7.06 3.42
N TYR A 101 8.98 -6.42 2.28
CA TYR A 101 7.78 -6.63 1.46
C TYR A 101 8.07 -6.35 -0.01
N ALA A 102 7.06 -6.56 -0.84
CA ALA A 102 7.11 -6.26 -2.26
C ALA A 102 6.00 -5.27 -2.65
N THR A 103 6.36 -4.23 -3.40
CA THR A 103 5.43 -3.23 -3.95
C THR A 103 5.49 -3.23 -5.46
N ASP A 104 4.33 -3.07 -6.09
CA ASP A 104 4.18 -2.96 -7.54
C ASP A 104 4.75 -4.16 -8.34
N VAL A 105 4.92 -5.31 -7.69
CA VAL A 105 5.33 -6.57 -8.34
C VAL A 105 4.14 -7.49 -8.58
N THR A 106 4.19 -8.24 -9.68
CA THR A 106 3.30 -9.38 -9.93
C THR A 106 4.13 -10.65 -9.96
N PHE A 107 3.89 -11.58 -9.03
CA PHE A 107 4.51 -12.90 -9.06
C PHE A 107 3.72 -13.79 -10.03
N GLN A 108 4.26 -14.02 -11.22
CA GLN A 108 3.69 -14.99 -12.14
C GLN A 108 4.36 -16.36 -11.91
N GLN A 109 3.56 -17.37 -11.56
CA GLN A 109 4.04 -18.75 -11.56
C GLN A 109 4.26 -19.19 -13.01
N VAL A 110 5.51 -19.49 -13.37
CA VAL A 110 5.83 -20.03 -14.69
C VAL A 110 5.62 -21.55 -14.65
N THR A 111 4.61 -22.05 -15.35
CA THR A 111 4.41 -23.49 -15.57
C THR A 111 5.34 -23.96 -16.69
N GLY A 112 6.64 -24.09 -16.39
CA GLY A 112 7.65 -24.68 -17.28
C GLY A 112 8.16 -26.02 -16.72
N PRO A 113 8.83 -26.85 -17.54
CA PRO A 113 9.37 -28.14 -17.07
C PRO A 113 10.37 -27.97 -15.91
N PRO A 114 10.48 -28.95 -15.00
CA PRO A 114 11.15 -28.85 -13.69
C PRO A 114 12.68 -28.69 -13.74
N THR A 115 13.26 -28.42 -14.91
CA THR A 115 14.72 -28.25 -15.09
C THR A 115 15.14 -26.83 -15.39
N THR A 116 14.21 -25.87 -15.50
CA THR A 116 14.50 -24.44 -15.66
C THR A 116 13.89 -23.64 -14.51
N TRP A 117 14.34 -23.92 -13.27
CA TRP A 117 14.04 -23.11 -12.08
C TRP A 117 14.73 -21.74 -12.06
N GLN A 118 15.32 -21.31 -13.18
CA GLN A 118 15.83 -19.96 -13.36
C GLN A 118 14.64 -19.01 -13.52
N LYS A 119 14.08 -18.63 -12.37
CA LYS A 119 13.01 -17.65 -12.19
C LYS A 119 13.39 -16.34 -12.87
N ARG A 120 12.76 -16.10 -14.01
CA ARG A 120 12.81 -14.81 -14.70
C ARG A 120 11.66 -13.98 -14.13
N PHE A 121 11.98 -12.96 -13.35
CA PHE A 121 11.03 -11.97 -12.86
C PHE A 121 10.48 -11.16 -14.05
N HIS A 122 9.43 -11.65 -14.70
CA HIS A 122 8.78 -10.90 -15.76
C HIS A 122 7.63 -10.07 -15.18
N THR A 123 7.79 -8.76 -15.17
CA THR A 123 6.67 -7.81 -15.02
C THR A 123 5.88 -7.85 -16.31
N THR A 124 4.92 -8.76 -16.45
CA THR A 124 3.98 -8.74 -17.58
C THR A 124 2.62 -8.34 -17.07
N VAL A 125 2.34 -7.03 -17.05
CA VAL A 125 0.97 -6.56 -17.08
C VAL A 125 0.85 -5.42 -18.09
N PRO A 126 0.08 -5.58 -19.17
CA PRO A 126 -0.26 -4.50 -20.08
C PRO A 126 -1.39 -3.70 -19.45
N SER A 127 -1.09 -2.78 -18.52
CA SER A 127 -1.96 -1.63 -18.27
C SER A 127 -1.24 -0.54 -17.48
N THR A 128 -0.98 0.56 -18.20
CA THR A 128 -0.97 1.95 -17.72
C THR A 128 0.06 2.35 -16.67
N ASN A 129 0.93 3.30 -17.05
CA ASN A 129 1.53 4.47 -16.39
C ASN A 129 1.17 4.85 -14.92
N PHE A 130 0.69 3.92 -14.09
CA PHE A 130 0.08 4.14 -12.77
C PHE A 130 0.86 3.43 -11.65
N THR A 131 1.84 2.57 -11.98
CA THR A 131 2.55 1.68 -11.05
C THR A 131 3.81 2.33 -10.46
N ALA A 132 4.78 2.73 -11.28
CA ALA A 132 5.99 3.43 -10.80
C ALA A 132 5.68 4.75 -10.07
N THR A 133 4.53 5.36 -10.36
CA THR A 133 4.05 6.60 -9.75
C THR A 133 3.66 6.41 -8.28
N LYS A 134 3.22 5.23 -7.83
CA LYS A 134 2.76 5.00 -6.46
C LYS A 134 3.90 4.98 -5.44
N LEU A 135 5.01 4.29 -5.76
CA LEU A 135 6.21 4.27 -4.91
C LEU A 135 6.78 5.68 -4.71
N ARG A 136 6.88 6.48 -5.78
CA ARG A 136 7.37 7.87 -5.71
C ARG A 136 6.43 8.79 -4.94
N LEU A 137 5.10 8.68 -5.17
CA LEU A 137 4.13 9.51 -4.46
C LEU A 137 4.03 9.20 -2.97
N ASN A 138 4.50 8.02 -2.55
CA ASN A 138 4.44 7.56 -1.16
C ASN A 138 5.82 7.30 -0.54
N GLU A 139 6.85 7.97 -1.03
CA GLU A 139 8.25 7.78 -0.62
C GLU A 139 8.42 7.84 0.91
N ALA A 140 7.79 8.81 1.57
CA ALA A 140 7.85 8.98 3.03
C ALA A 140 7.32 7.75 3.81
N PHE A 141 6.30 7.08 3.29
CA PHE A 141 5.79 5.85 3.89
C PHE A 141 6.79 4.70 3.74
N HIS A 142 7.40 4.56 2.56
CA HIS A 142 8.39 3.52 2.30
C HIS A 142 9.63 3.70 3.20
N HIS A 143 10.15 4.92 3.31
CA HIS A 143 11.21 5.29 4.26
C HIS A 143 10.87 4.92 5.70
N ALA A 144 9.68 5.32 6.17
CA ALA A 144 9.28 5.07 7.54
C ALA A 144 9.12 3.57 7.84
N THR A 145 8.67 2.79 6.86
CA THR A 145 8.42 1.35 7.00
C THR A 145 9.69 0.52 6.86
N GLN A 146 10.63 0.93 6.01
CA GLN A 146 11.89 0.23 5.78
C GLN A 146 12.88 0.41 6.92
N ARG A 147 12.80 1.50 7.67
CA ARG A 147 13.73 1.79 8.75
C ARG A 147 13.73 0.66 9.79
N LYS A 148 14.91 0.12 10.06
CA LYS A 148 15.13 -0.87 11.12
C LYS A 148 14.82 -0.24 12.47
N ALA A 149 14.08 -0.96 13.30
CA ALA A 149 14.02 -0.65 14.72
C ALA A 149 15.41 -0.89 15.36
N ASP A 150 15.72 -0.20 16.46
CA ASP A 150 17.01 -0.40 17.15
C ASP A 150 17.22 -1.86 17.57
N GLU A 151 16.14 -2.53 17.98
CA GLU A 151 16.13 -3.95 18.34
C GLU A 151 16.37 -4.89 17.15
N ASP A 152 16.11 -4.42 15.93
CA ASP A 152 16.21 -5.19 14.69
C ASP A 152 17.58 -5.04 14.02
N ARG A 153 18.43 -4.12 14.48
CA ARG A 153 19.78 -3.89 13.92
C ARG A 153 20.71 -5.10 14.04
N THR A 154 20.45 -5.98 15.01
CA THR A 154 21.22 -7.20 15.22
C THR A 154 20.73 -8.36 14.35
N LEU A 155 19.59 -8.22 13.67
CA LEU A 155 19.10 -9.24 12.74
C LEU A 155 20.05 -9.33 11.53
N HIS A 156 20.33 -10.56 11.13
CA HIS A 156 21.31 -10.84 10.08
C HIS A 156 20.84 -10.32 8.72
N ASP A 157 21.46 -9.25 8.26
CA ASP A 157 21.16 -8.58 6.99
C ASP A 157 22.41 -8.48 6.13
N THR A 158 22.68 -9.52 5.35
CA THR A 158 23.76 -9.56 4.37
C THR A 158 23.26 -9.33 2.95
N GLY A 159 22.06 -8.77 2.80
CA GLY A 159 21.44 -8.58 1.50
C GLY A 159 22.10 -7.48 0.68
N LEU A 160 21.79 -7.45 -0.62
CA LEU A 160 22.22 -6.39 -1.54
C LEU A 160 22.00 -4.99 -0.95
N LEU A 161 22.96 -4.08 -1.15
CA LEU A 161 22.92 -2.69 -0.68
C LEU A 161 22.87 -2.49 0.84
N SER A 162 23.05 -3.54 1.66
CA SER A 162 23.10 -3.43 3.13
C SER A 162 24.19 -2.47 3.63
N ALA A 163 25.34 -2.42 2.96
CA ALA A 163 26.43 -1.51 3.33
C ALA A 163 26.10 -0.03 3.01
N GLU A 164 25.29 0.23 1.98
CA GLU A 164 24.88 1.59 1.59
C GLU A 164 23.68 2.06 2.42
N TYR A 165 22.79 1.13 2.81
CA TYR A 165 21.60 1.39 3.62
C TYR A 165 21.56 0.48 4.86
N PRO A 166 22.45 0.67 5.85
CA PRO A 166 22.58 -0.23 6.99
C PRO A 166 21.37 -0.20 7.93
N ASP A 167 20.65 0.93 7.96
CA ASP A 167 19.48 1.15 8.79
C ASP A 167 18.15 0.85 8.08
N GLU A 168 18.18 0.28 6.88
CA GLU A 168 16.97 0.00 6.10
C GLU A 168 16.88 -1.46 5.68
N TRP A 169 15.68 -2.01 5.82
CA TRP A 169 15.29 -3.28 5.23
C TRP A 169 15.04 -3.14 3.74
N ALA A 170 15.37 -4.18 2.97
CA ALA A 170 15.19 -4.15 1.54
C ALA A 170 13.70 -4.30 1.16
N VAL A 171 13.26 -3.71 0.04
CA VAL A 171 11.90 -3.87 -0.49
C VAL A 171 11.97 -4.19 -1.97
N PHE A 172 11.19 -5.18 -2.42
CA PHE A 172 11.06 -5.45 -3.84
C PHE A 172 10.22 -4.38 -4.53
N SER A 173 10.74 -3.83 -5.63
CA SER A 173 10.07 -2.80 -6.41
C SER A 173 9.93 -3.22 -7.87
N GLY A 174 8.69 -3.21 -8.37
CA GLY A 174 8.37 -3.50 -9.77
C GLY A 174 8.82 -2.40 -10.72
N GLN A 175 9.56 -2.81 -11.77
CA GLN A 175 9.95 -2.04 -12.96
C GLN A 175 10.84 -0.79 -12.72
N GLY A 176 12.15 -1.02 -12.71
CA GLY A 176 13.06 -0.54 -13.78
C GLY A 176 13.26 0.95 -14.03
N GLU A 177 12.88 1.86 -13.14
CA GLU A 177 13.31 3.27 -13.24
C GLU A 177 14.53 3.51 -12.31
N PRO A 178 15.73 3.77 -12.85
CA PRO A 178 16.89 4.12 -12.04
C PRO A 178 16.63 5.48 -11.39
N GLY A 179 16.35 5.51 -10.09
CA GLY A 179 16.17 6.80 -9.42
C GLY A 179 15.35 6.84 -8.14
N CYS A 180 14.75 5.75 -7.68
CA CYS A 180 14.33 5.70 -6.27
C CYS A 180 15.56 5.50 -5.37
N ARG A 181 16.47 6.49 -5.36
CA ARG A 181 17.67 6.55 -4.50
C ARG A 181 17.34 6.74 -3.02
N ALA A 182 16.05 6.82 -2.72
CA ALA A 182 15.48 7.09 -1.42
C ALA A 182 15.10 5.81 -0.67
N ALA A 183 15.42 4.63 -1.18
CA ALA A 183 14.98 3.40 -0.53
C ALA A 183 15.91 2.27 -0.94
N ARG A 184 16.19 1.33 -0.03
CA ARG A 184 16.87 0.07 -0.36
C ARG A 184 15.98 -0.85 -1.22
N ALA A 185 15.78 -0.47 -2.47
CA ALA A 185 14.88 -1.15 -3.40
C ALA A 185 15.61 -2.24 -4.21
N LEU A 186 15.06 -3.47 -4.18
CA LEU A 186 15.51 -4.58 -5.00
C LEU A 186 14.71 -4.60 -6.30
N HIS A 187 15.41 -4.45 -7.41
CA HIS A 187 14.82 -4.60 -8.74
C HIS A 187 14.98 -6.03 -9.28
N PRO A 188 13.97 -6.55 -10.01
CA PRO A 188 14.01 -7.81 -10.76
C PRO A 188 15.27 -8.10 -11.60
N SER A 189 16.01 -7.07 -12.00
CA SER A 189 17.23 -7.15 -12.79
C SER A 189 18.51 -7.35 -11.96
N TYR A 190 18.46 -7.29 -10.63
CA TYR A 190 19.60 -7.63 -9.79
C TYR A 190 19.75 -9.15 -9.77
N GLN A 191 20.61 -9.67 -10.65
CA GLN A 191 21.13 -11.02 -10.53
C GLN A 191 22.31 -11.00 -9.57
N GLU A 192 22.28 -11.84 -8.54
CA GLU A 192 23.50 -12.27 -7.85
C GLU A 192 24.31 -13.13 -8.83
N HIS A 193 25.59 -12.77 -9.02
CA HIS A 193 26.55 -13.56 -9.78
C HIS A 193 27.10 -14.71 -8.92
#